data_AF-A0A9P8KXN4-F1
#
_entry.id   AF-A0A9P8KXN4-F1
#
_cell.length_a   1.000
_cell.length_b   1.000
_cell.length_c   1.000
_cell.angle_alpha   90.00
_cell.angle_beta   90.00
_cell.angle_gamma   90.00
#
_symmetry.space_group_name_H-M   'P 1'
#
loop_
_entity.id
_entity.type
_entity.pdbx_description
1 polymer ?
#
loop_
_entity_poly.entity_id
_entity_poly.type
_entity_poly.pdbx_seq_one_letter_code
_entity_poly.pdbx_strand_id
1 'polypeptide(L)'
;MTRPKRGLSEADANTRVKAARTGKAEKTETNTAAVKKVVTKETKIEKTPAGKKIATGKKGASETKATTRSKPKADKTRTDTGEKAAAEKNAPAKKTSTEKTGRNRTDKTAGAAESSGKDRGSAKKVTSTRAAASKPKESGKATNPTTEWITYCHPSWDRGPDDDSSGDENEDEDEDEDGSPHSPNCKCKKPLSENPDWPWVVSKDGFALALKWQKEQMKRCQDAFDVYLYNDYNGYGIAEVVDGILAALDRELTKKRVAPMKLWAQLEGMAIFLVTDVNEWFGCDDPDGVDARIRLIGNGLLSALSLLESRNLLNPATTTIKNISMTLALFLTFANDWYEIAEDERGSAAWKTKVVALAKKRGVEIKGPKGIEDIVRGIENEEEDGGEGEQKEESWAEEFSTFKEQHGTAFGPDGRAVKFGGNYYDLTKVPKKELDAMRMGYGY
;
A
#
# COMPACT_ATOMS: atom_id res chain seq x y z
N MET A 1 13.41 38.87 -58.87
CA MET A 1 14.46 37.99 -59.42
C MET A 1 14.48 36.73 -58.56
N THR A 2 13.84 35.63 -58.95
CA THR A 2 14.37 34.56 -59.82
C THR A 2 15.57 33.80 -59.24
N ARG A 3 15.22 32.64 -58.63
CA ARG A 3 15.96 31.37 -58.49
C ARG A 3 17.03 31.10 -59.59
N PRO A 4 18.06 30.26 -59.34
CA PRO A 4 17.80 28.82 -59.08
C PRO A 4 18.69 28.08 -58.06
N LYS A 5 18.18 26.93 -57.62
CA LYS A 5 18.96 25.83 -57.02
C LYS A 5 19.82 25.14 -58.10
N ARG A 6 20.89 24.46 -57.69
CA ARG A 6 21.32 23.20 -58.32
C ARG A 6 21.47 22.12 -57.25
N GLY A 7 21.01 20.92 -57.58
CA GLY A 7 21.45 19.66 -56.96
C GLY A 7 22.25 18.86 -57.99
N LEU A 8 22.14 17.52 -57.92
CA LEU A 8 23.02 16.50 -58.53
C LEU A 8 24.28 16.26 -57.67
N SER A 9 24.69 15.01 -57.41
CA SER A 9 24.03 13.72 -57.66
C SER A 9 24.71 12.60 -56.87
N GLU A 10 23.96 11.57 -56.47
CA GLU A 10 24.53 10.27 -56.07
C GLU A 10 24.97 9.48 -57.32
N ALA A 11 26.17 8.87 -57.28
CA ALA A 11 26.50 7.57 -57.90
C ALA A 11 27.96 7.16 -57.63
N ASP A 12 28.14 5.90 -57.25
CA ASP A 12 29.26 4.98 -57.55
C ASP A 12 30.73 5.43 -57.46
N ALA A 13 31.42 4.93 -56.42
CA ALA A 13 32.80 4.46 -56.49
C ALA A 13 33.00 3.27 -55.54
N ASN A 14 33.56 2.14 -56.00
CA ASN A 14 33.46 0.85 -55.29
C ASN A 14 34.79 0.07 -55.18
N THR A 15 35.05 -0.48 -53.99
CA THR A 15 36.03 -1.55 -53.65
C THR A 15 37.55 -1.33 -53.73
N ARG A 16 38.25 -2.02 -52.80
CA ARG A 16 39.71 -2.33 -52.73
C ARG A 16 40.62 -1.14 -52.39
N VAL A 17 41.76 -1.29 -51.70
CA VAL A 17 42.68 -2.45 -51.53
C VAL A 17 42.99 -2.76 -50.04
N LYS A 18 43.46 -3.98 -49.74
CA LYS A 18 43.93 -4.42 -48.40
C LYS A 18 45.47 -4.29 -48.22
N ALA A 19 45.89 -4.18 -46.96
CA ALA A 19 47.11 -4.73 -46.34
C ALA A 19 48.45 -3.94 -46.34
N ALA A 20 48.73 -3.33 -45.17
CA ALA A 20 49.94 -3.53 -44.36
C ALA A 20 49.50 -3.48 -42.87
N ARG A 21 49.94 -4.30 -41.90
CA ARG A 21 51.29 -4.61 -41.37
C ARG A 21 51.99 -3.36 -40.77
N THR A 22 52.46 -3.33 -39.51
CA THR A 22 52.43 -4.34 -38.41
C THR A 22 52.77 -3.71 -37.05
N GLY A 23 52.37 -4.36 -35.94
CA GLY A 23 52.87 -4.09 -34.58
C GLY A 23 51.93 -3.26 -33.71
N LYS A 24 51.99 -3.33 -32.38
CA LYS A 24 52.76 -4.26 -31.51
C LYS A 24 51.97 -4.39 -30.19
N ALA A 25 51.89 -5.59 -29.62
CA ALA A 25 51.22 -5.80 -28.34
C ALA A 25 52.10 -5.35 -27.17
N GLU A 26 51.50 -4.70 -26.17
CA GLU A 26 52.12 -4.36 -24.90
C GLU A 26 51.15 -4.72 -23.77
N LYS A 27 51.62 -5.51 -22.80
CA LYS A 27 50.88 -5.86 -21.58
C LYS A 27 51.26 -4.88 -20.48
N THR A 28 50.29 -4.50 -19.65
CA THR A 28 50.57 -3.78 -18.40
C THR A 28 50.04 -4.59 -17.22
N GLU A 29 50.86 -5.52 -16.72
CA GLU A 29 50.59 -6.27 -15.49
C GLU A 29 51.13 -5.49 -14.28
N THR A 30 50.26 -4.78 -13.56
CA THR A 30 50.64 -4.01 -12.38
C THR A 30 50.80 -4.93 -11.16
N ASN A 31 52.05 -5.30 -10.87
CA ASN A 31 52.41 -5.99 -9.62
C ASN A 31 52.10 -5.11 -8.40
N THR A 32 51.50 -5.67 -7.35
CA THR A 32 51.37 -5.01 -6.03
C THR A 32 51.61 -6.03 -4.91
N ALA A 33 52.88 -6.19 -4.50
CA ALA A 33 53.25 -7.16 -3.48
C ALA A 33 54.59 -6.82 -2.78
N ALA A 34 54.62 -5.83 -1.86
CA ALA A 34 55.63 -5.74 -0.79
C ALA A 34 55.40 -4.60 0.25
N VAL A 35 54.45 -4.76 1.17
CA VAL A 35 54.58 -4.20 2.54
C VAL A 35 54.17 -5.31 3.52
N LYS A 36 54.94 -5.52 4.60
CA LYS A 36 54.77 -6.69 5.47
C LYS A 36 55.21 -6.39 6.91
N LYS A 37 54.42 -6.84 7.90
CA LYS A 37 54.53 -6.56 9.35
C LYS A 37 54.09 -5.11 9.68
N VAL A 38 53.64 -4.76 10.90
CA VAL A 38 53.81 -5.40 12.23
C VAL A 38 52.47 -5.42 13.01
N VAL A 39 52.45 -6.16 14.13
CA VAL A 39 51.41 -6.23 15.19
C VAL A 39 50.24 -7.18 14.92
N THR A 40 50.33 -8.36 15.52
CA THR A 40 49.23 -9.29 15.79
C THR A 40 48.68 -9.06 17.20
N LYS A 41 47.36 -9.25 17.39
CA LYS A 41 46.77 -9.86 18.61
C LYS A 41 45.25 -10.05 18.45
N GLU A 42 44.83 -11.28 18.20
CA GLU A 42 43.48 -11.76 18.50
C GLU A 42 43.56 -13.11 19.22
N THR A 43 42.52 -13.43 19.98
CA THR A 43 42.57 -14.46 21.03
C THR A 43 42.04 -15.80 20.52
N LYS A 44 42.89 -16.83 20.56
CA LYS A 44 42.55 -18.21 20.21
C LYS A 44 41.54 -18.79 21.20
N ILE A 45 40.31 -19.08 20.76
CA ILE A 45 39.41 -20.03 21.42
C ILE A 45 39.41 -21.35 20.63
N GLU A 46 39.46 -22.47 21.35
CA GLU A 46 39.88 -23.77 20.83
C GLU A 46 38.70 -24.72 20.63
N LYS A 47 38.55 -25.26 19.42
CA LYS A 47 37.63 -26.35 19.11
C LYS A 47 38.39 -27.67 18.98
N THR A 48 38.01 -28.66 19.78
CA THR A 48 38.45 -30.07 19.67
C THR A 48 37.25 -31.02 19.89
N PRO A 49 37.26 -32.26 19.36
CA PRO A 49 36.06 -32.73 18.67
C PRO A 49 35.52 -34.13 19.07
N ALA A 50 34.31 -34.41 18.57
CA ALA A 50 33.73 -35.72 18.21
C ALA A 50 33.67 -36.86 19.26
N GLY A 51 32.45 -37.36 19.53
CA GLY A 51 32.26 -38.54 20.40
C GLY A 51 30.91 -39.27 20.29
N LYS A 52 30.89 -40.38 19.54
CA LYS A 52 30.00 -41.57 19.61
C LYS A 52 28.46 -41.42 19.60
N LYS A 53 27.83 -42.19 18.70
CA LYS A 53 26.48 -42.75 18.88
C LYS A 53 26.47 -43.83 19.96
N ILE A 54 25.44 -43.88 20.81
CA ILE A 54 25.00 -45.05 21.58
C ILE A 54 23.46 -45.10 21.50
N ALA A 55 22.87 -46.31 21.47
CA ALA A 55 21.42 -46.50 21.37
C ALA A 55 20.82 -47.09 22.65
N THR A 56 19.88 -46.36 23.25
CA THR A 56 18.91 -46.76 24.28
C THR A 56 17.67 -45.84 24.10
N GLY A 57 16.50 -46.07 24.70
CA GLY A 57 16.02 -47.14 25.56
C GLY A 57 14.53 -46.89 25.87
N LYS A 58 13.75 -47.93 26.18
CA LYS A 58 12.28 -47.84 26.26
C LYS A 58 11.78 -47.62 27.70
N LYS A 59 10.72 -46.81 27.83
CA LYS A 59 9.91 -46.53 29.05
C LYS A 59 10.53 -45.60 30.11
N GLY A 60 9.71 -44.63 30.52
CA GLY A 60 9.78 -43.85 31.75
C GLY A 60 8.55 -42.95 31.80
N ALA A 61 7.79 -42.94 32.90
CA ALA A 61 6.56 -42.16 33.02
C ALA A 61 6.46 -41.53 34.42
N SER A 62 6.18 -40.23 34.48
CA SER A 62 5.89 -39.52 35.73
C SER A 62 5.15 -38.20 35.46
N GLU A 63 3.93 -38.10 35.98
CA GLU A 63 3.36 -36.92 36.65
C GLU A 63 3.48 -35.53 35.98
N THR A 64 2.46 -35.17 35.20
CA THR A 64 2.13 -33.77 34.93
C THR A 64 1.49 -33.12 36.16
N LYS A 65 2.14 -32.11 36.76
CA LYS A 65 1.59 -31.32 37.88
C LYS A 65 1.21 -29.91 37.42
N ALA A 66 -0.08 -29.69 37.17
CA ALA A 66 -0.60 -28.40 36.73
C ALA A 66 -0.47 -27.33 37.83
N THR A 67 -0.09 -26.10 37.46
CA THR A 67 -0.03 -24.95 38.38
C THR A 67 -0.99 -23.86 37.92
N THR A 68 -2.11 -23.70 38.61
CA THR A 68 -3.16 -22.73 38.25
C THR A 68 -2.86 -21.32 38.76
N ARG A 69 -2.82 -20.35 37.85
CA ARG A 69 -2.58 -18.92 38.14
C ARG A 69 -3.80 -18.28 38.82
N SER A 70 -3.67 -17.88 40.09
CA SER A 70 -4.76 -17.31 40.89
C SER A 70 -4.82 -15.77 40.77
N LYS A 71 -6.03 -15.21 40.78
CA LYS A 71 -6.27 -13.75 40.83
C LYS A 71 -6.12 -13.22 42.28
N PRO A 72 -5.51 -12.04 42.50
CA PRO A 72 -5.67 -11.33 43.77
C PRO A 72 -7.10 -10.78 43.90
N LYS A 73 -7.61 -10.71 45.13
CA LYS A 73 -8.81 -9.95 45.50
C LYS A 73 -8.41 -8.62 46.12
N ALA A 74 -9.29 -7.63 46.03
CA ALA A 74 -9.19 -6.40 46.81
C ALA A 74 -9.35 -6.68 48.31
N ASP A 75 -8.72 -5.85 49.14
CA ASP A 75 -8.97 -5.77 50.58
C ASP A 75 -9.45 -4.36 50.95
N LYS A 76 -10.11 -4.22 52.10
CA LYS A 76 -10.65 -2.97 52.64
C LYS A 76 -10.18 -2.75 54.08
N THR A 77 -9.51 -1.64 54.33
CA THR A 77 -9.34 -1.11 55.68
C THR A 77 -10.04 0.24 55.84
N ARG A 78 -10.44 0.54 57.08
CA ARG A 78 -11.44 1.56 57.44
C ARG A 78 -10.92 2.33 58.65
N THR A 79 -11.06 3.65 58.62
CA THR A 79 -10.97 4.52 59.79
C THR A 79 -12.14 5.49 59.78
N ASP A 80 -12.88 5.55 60.89
CA ASP A 80 -14.00 6.49 61.10
C ASP A 80 -13.54 7.69 61.93
N THR A 81 -13.85 8.90 61.47
CA THR A 81 -14.13 10.13 62.25
C THR A 81 -14.33 11.28 61.24
N GLY A 82 -15.36 12.15 61.29
CA GLY A 82 -16.65 12.05 61.98
C GLY A 82 -17.01 13.26 62.86
N GLU A 83 -17.64 14.29 62.29
CA GLU A 83 -18.71 15.09 62.96
C GLU A 83 -19.60 15.86 61.93
N LYS A 84 -20.75 16.36 62.40
CA LYS A 84 -21.81 17.13 61.71
C LYS A 84 -21.36 18.59 61.46
N ALA A 85 -22.05 19.48 60.73
CA ALA A 85 -23.43 19.57 60.23
C ALA A 85 -23.44 20.34 58.86
N ALA A 86 -24.51 20.85 58.24
CA ALA A 86 -25.94 20.99 58.55
C ALA A 86 -26.80 20.92 57.26
N ALA A 87 -28.02 21.49 57.23
CA ALA A 87 -28.87 21.50 56.03
C ALA A 87 -29.89 22.65 55.97
N GLU A 88 -30.11 23.23 54.77
CA GLU A 88 -31.39 23.75 54.25
C GLU A 88 -31.35 23.64 52.70
N LYS A 89 -32.27 22.93 52.05
CA LYS A 89 -33.64 23.33 51.65
C LYS A 89 -33.69 24.56 50.74
N ASN A 90 -34.05 24.33 49.47
CA ASN A 90 -35.28 24.93 48.92
C ASN A 90 -35.73 24.25 47.62
N ALA A 91 -37.04 24.24 47.41
CA ALA A 91 -37.70 23.83 46.17
C ALA A 91 -39.11 24.44 46.13
N PRO A 92 -39.66 24.73 44.94
CA PRO A 92 -41.11 24.73 44.78
C PRO A 92 -41.59 23.87 43.60
N ALA A 93 -42.77 23.26 43.79
CA ALA A 93 -43.61 22.73 42.71
C ALA A 93 -44.52 23.88 42.17
N LYS A 94 -45.54 23.73 41.30
CA LYS A 94 -46.40 22.58 40.91
C LYS A 94 -47.31 23.00 39.72
N LYS A 95 -47.95 22.01 39.06
CA LYS A 95 -49.22 21.99 38.24
C LYS A 95 -48.98 21.38 36.85
N THR A 96 -49.62 20.27 36.43
CA THR A 96 -51.06 19.97 36.14
C THR A 96 -51.65 20.92 35.07
N SER A 97 -52.38 20.50 34.03
CA SER A 97 -52.95 19.19 33.63
C SER A 97 -52.96 19.10 32.07
N THR A 98 -53.64 18.23 31.30
CA THR A 98 -54.83 17.37 31.47
C THR A 98 -54.82 16.22 30.44
N GLU A 99 -55.59 15.14 30.65
CA GLU A 99 -55.86 14.10 29.64
C GLU A 99 -56.93 14.50 28.61
N LYS A 100 -56.96 13.80 27.45
CA LYS A 100 -58.22 13.19 26.95
C LYS A 100 -58.01 11.98 26.03
N THR A 101 -58.73 10.93 26.37
CA THR A 101 -59.26 9.81 25.55
C THR A 101 -59.72 10.21 24.13
N GLY A 102 -59.84 9.34 23.12
CA GLY A 102 -59.75 7.87 22.93
C GLY A 102 -59.91 7.58 21.41
N ARG A 103 -60.08 6.38 20.85
CA ARG A 103 -60.55 5.05 21.32
C ARG A 103 -60.07 3.97 20.32
N ASN A 104 -59.94 2.71 20.77
CA ASN A 104 -60.55 1.46 20.25
C ASN A 104 -60.98 1.36 18.75
N ARG A 105 -60.91 0.21 18.05
CA ARG A 105 -60.60 -1.24 18.32
C ARG A 105 -60.67 -1.99 16.95
N THR A 106 -60.26 -3.25 16.68
CA THR A 106 -59.24 -4.26 17.12
C THR A 106 -59.34 -5.47 16.14
N ASP A 107 -58.58 -6.57 16.35
CA ASP A 107 -58.98 -8.02 16.27
C ASP A 107 -59.94 -8.52 15.16
N LYS A 108 -59.83 -9.72 14.54
CA LYS A 108 -59.02 -10.97 14.70
C LYS A 108 -59.29 -11.86 13.43
N THR A 109 -58.82 -13.09 13.16
CA THR A 109 -58.17 -14.19 13.92
C THR A 109 -57.35 -15.12 12.98
N ALA A 110 -56.65 -16.10 13.58
CA ALA A 110 -56.11 -17.40 13.10
C ALA A 110 -56.60 -18.03 11.76
N GLY A 111 -55.86 -18.97 11.14
CA GLY A 111 -54.55 -19.59 11.49
C GLY A 111 -54.32 -20.98 10.83
N ALA A 112 -53.32 -21.74 11.33
CA ALA A 112 -53.03 -23.17 11.10
C ALA A 112 -52.61 -23.69 9.68
N ALA A 113 -51.30 -23.96 9.55
CA ALA A 113 -50.61 -25.22 9.17
C ALA A 113 -51.09 -26.20 8.05
N GLU A 114 -50.09 -26.90 7.47
CA GLU A 114 -50.15 -28.14 6.67
C GLU A 114 -50.83 -28.08 5.27
N SER A 115 -50.53 -28.93 4.27
CA SER A 115 -49.33 -29.77 4.00
C SER A 115 -49.22 -30.07 2.47
N SER A 116 -48.44 -31.09 2.09
CA SER A 116 -48.04 -31.47 0.72
C SER A 116 -49.15 -31.71 -0.33
N GLY A 117 -48.86 -31.41 -1.61
CA GLY A 117 -49.67 -31.83 -2.77
C GLY A 117 -48.91 -31.74 -4.11
N LYS A 118 -49.26 -32.58 -5.10
CA LYS A 118 -48.58 -32.71 -6.42
C LYS A 118 -49.48 -32.38 -7.62
N ASP A 119 -48.80 -32.22 -8.76
CA ASP A 119 -49.18 -32.63 -10.12
C ASP A 119 -49.95 -31.68 -11.09
N ARG A 120 -49.44 -31.70 -12.33
CA ARG A 120 -50.14 -31.61 -13.64
C ARG A 120 -51.05 -30.40 -13.96
N GLY A 121 -50.36 -29.34 -14.37
CA GLY A 121 -50.44 -28.73 -15.71
C GLY A 121 -51.65 -28.95 -16.63
N SER A 122 -52.04 -27.88 -17.32
CA SER A 122 -52.79 -27.90 -18.58
C SER A 122 -52.40 -26.70 -19.45
N ALA A 123 -52.27 -26.92 -20.76
CA ALA A 123 -51.86 -25.88 -21.70
C ALA A 123 -53.05 -25.01 -22.14
N LYS A 124 -52.80 -23.71 -22.37
CA LYS A 124 -53.63 -22.86 -23.23
C LYS A 124 -52.75 -22.09 -24.22
N LYS A 125 -53.32 -21.85 -25.40
CA LYS A 125 -52.66 -21.41 -26.64
C LYS A 125 -53.37 -20.15 -27.14
N VAL A 126 -52.73 -19.40 -28.05
CA VAL A 126 -53.29 -18.22 -28.77
C VAL A 126 -53.33 -16.98 -27.84
N THR A 127 -52.99 -15.74 -28.24
CA THR A 127 -52.92 -15.11 -29.58
C THR A 127 -51.65 -14.26 -29.78
N SER A 128 -51.32 -13.89 -31.02
CA SER A 128 -50.27 -12.92 -31.37
C SER A 128 -50.87 -11.56 -31.78
N THR A 129 -50.27 -10.45 -31.32
CA THR A 129 -50.49 -9.11 -31.90
C THR A 129 -49.19 -8.28 -31.93
N ARG A 130 -48.50 -8.37 -33.08
CA ARG A 130 -48.00 -7.25 -33.89
C ARG A 130 -47.17 -6.13 -33.20
N ALA A 131 -45.85 -6.30 -33.29
CA ALA A 131 -44.80 -5.31 -33.59
C ALA A 131 -45.08 -3.79 -33.43
N ALA A 132 -44.27 -3.14 -32.59
CA ALA A 132 -43.85 -1.75 -32.74
C ALA A 132 -42.34 -1.70 -33.03
N ALA A 133 -41.92 -0.97 -34.06
CA ALA A 133 -40.54 -0.99 -34.55
C ALA A 133 -39.63 0.01 -33.82
N SER A 134 -39.09 -0.38 -32.66
CA SER A 134 -38.00 0.33 -32.00
C SER A 134 -36.75 0.30 -32.90
N LYS A 135 -36.30 1.48 -33.39
CA LYS A 135 -35.01 1.60 -34.08
C LYS A 135 -33.89 1.07 -33.17
N PRO A 136 -32.90 0.32 -33.68
CA PRO A 136 -31.72 0.02 -32.88
C PRO A 136 -31.04 1.35 -32.54
N LYS A 137 -30.88 1.64 -31.23
CA LYS A 137 -29.89 2.64 -30.82
C LYS A 137 -28.54 2.10 -31.25
N GLU A 138 -27.80 2.89 -32.03
CA GLU A 138 -26.40 2.59 -32.29
C GLU A 138 -25.70 2.44 -30.95
N SER A 139 -25.10 1.28 -30.72
CA SER A 139 -24.21 1.06 -29.59
C SER A 139 -22.97 1.89 -29.84
N GLY A 140 -22.99 3.13 -29.35
CA GLY A 140 -21.83 4.02 -29.38
C GLY A 140 -20.61 3.24 -28.90
N LYS A 141 -19.61 3.09 -29.77
CA LYS A 141 -18.40 2.32 -29.46
C LYS A 141 -17.86 2.84 -28.13
N ALA A 142 -17.82 1.97 -27.12
CA ALA A 142 -17.08 2.24 -25.91
C ALA A 142 -15.60 2.29 -26.30
N THR A 143 -15.12 3.48 -26.65
CA THR A 143 -13.70 3.80 -26.73
C THR A 143 -13.15 3.56 -25.35
N ASN A 144 -12.52 2.39 -25.14
CA ASN A 144 -11.75 2.13 -23.93
C ASN A 144 -10.81 3.33 -23.73
N PRO A 145 -10.86 4.03 -22.59
CA PRO A 145 -10.00 5.19 -22.37
C PRO A 145 -8.56 4.73 -22.51
N THR A 146 -7.87 5.26 -23.51
CA THR A 146 -6.46 4.95 -23.79
C THR A 146 -5.64 5.48 -22.63
N THR A 147 -5.12 4.59 -21.78
CA THR A 147 -4.30 4.96 -20.63
C THR A 147 -3.11 5.79 -21.09
N GLU A 148 -3.09 7.05 -20.65
CA GLU A 148 -2.02 7.99 -20.94
C GLU A 148 -0.83 7.68 -20.03
N TRP A 149 0.33 7.49 -20.64
CA TRP A 149 1.59 7.18 -19.95
C TRP A 149 2.47 8.42 -19.94
N ILE A 150 2.91 8.80 -18.76
CA ILE A 150 3.75 9.98 -18.51
C ILE A 150 5.03 9.57 -17.79
N THR A 151 6.04 10.41 -17.91
CA THR A 151 7.24 10.37 -17.09
C THR A 151 6.93 10.84 -15.66
N TYR A 152 7.52 10.15 -14.69
CA TYR A 152 7.56 10.59 -13.30
C TYR A 152 8.89 11.30 -13.00
N CYS A 153 8.96 12.03 -11.89
CA CYS A 153 10.22 12.60 -11.39
C CYS A 153 11.17 11.47 -11.00
N HIS A 154 12.48 11.72 -11.02
CA HIS A 154 13.39 10.94 -10.20
C HIS A 154 13.08 11.27 -8.74
N PRO A 155 12.68 10.30 -7.89
CA PRO A 155 12.42 10.57 -6.47
C PRO A 155 13.67 11.12 -5.80
N SER A 156 13.51 12.01 -4.82
CA SER A 156 14.63 12.55 -4.04
C SER A 156 15.33 11.46 -3.24
N TRP A 157 14.58 10.54 -2.64
CA TRP A 157 15.12 9.39 -1.90
C TRP A 157 15.89 8.38 -2.77
N ASP A 158 15.76 8.45 -4.10
CA ASP A 158 16.47 7.55 -5.02
C ASP A 158 17.77 8.15 -5.58
N ARG A 159 18.00 9.45 -5.38
CA ARG A 159 19.17 10.14 -5.97
C ARG A 159 20.46 9.61 -5.35
N GLY A 160 21.46 9.44 -6.19
CA GLY A 160 22.83 9.25 -5.71
C GLY A 160 23.42 10.58 -5.22
N PRO A 161 24.45 10.54 -4.35
CA PRO A 161 25.23 11.74 -4.04
C PRO A 161 25.94 12.33 -5.28
N ASP A 162 26.00 11.57 -6.38
CA ASP A 162 26.51 12.00 -7.68
C ASP A 162 25.42 12.63 -8.60
N ASP A 163 24.13 12.57 -8.22
CA ASP A 163 23.00 13.23 -8.93
C ASP A 163 22.63 14.59 -8.29
N ASP A 164 23.24 14.92 -7.15
CA ASP A 164 23.32 16.29 -6.66
C ASP A 164 24.26 17.08 -7.61
N SER A 165 23.64 17.71 -8.60
CA SER A 165 24.27 18.50 -9.67
C SER A 165 25.05 19.71 -9.13
N SER A 166 26.22 19.44 -8.57
CA SER A 166 27.08 20.39 -7.88
C SER A 166 27.49 21.61 -8.69
N GLY A 167 27.53 22.77 -8.02
CA GLY A 167 28.33 23.91 -8.43
C GLY A 167 27.75 24.82 -9.50
N ASP A 168 26.63 25.48 -9.20
CA ASP A 168 26.36 26.82 -9.74
C ASP A 168 25.81 27.72 -8.62
N GLU A 169 26.72 28.24 -7.78
CA GLU A 169 26.45 29.17 -6.67
C GLU A 169 26.24 30.61 -7.20
N ASN A 170 25.39 30.78 -8.22
CA ASN A 170 24.98 32.11 -8.68
C ASN A 170 23.88 32.64 -7.75
N GLU A 171 24.28 33.45 -6.77
CA GLU A 171 23.41 34.18 -5.82
C GLU A 171 22.64 35.34 -6.50
N ASP A 172 22.06 35.11 -7.68
CA ASP A 172 21.19 36.10 -8.36
C ASP A 172 19.76 36.03 -7.78
N GLU A 173 19.41 37.01 -6.93
CA GLU A 173 18.17 37.12 -6.14
C GLU A 173 16.90 37.45 -6.97
N ASP A 174 16.57 36.66 -8.00
CA ASP A 174 15.29 36.80 -8.74
C ASP A 174 14.15 35.98 -8.08
N GLU A 175 13.23 36.67 -7.40
CA GLU A 175 12.06 36.10 -6.68
C GLU A 175 10.94 35.56 -7.62
N ASP A 176 11.25 34.61 -8.51
CA ASP A 176 10.24 34.01 -9.39
C ASP A 176 9.33 33.01 -8.62
N GLU A 177 8.06 33.38 -8.42
CA GLU A 177 7.08 32.73 -7.53
C GLU A 177 6.50 31.38 -8.06
N ASP A 178 7.30 30.56 -8.74
CA ASP A 178 6.99 29.16 -9.09
C ASP A 178 7.74 28.19 -8.16
N GLY A 179 7.11 27.86 -7.02
CA GLY A 179 7.63 26.96 -5.99
C GLY A 179 7.72 25.47 -6.39
N SER A 180 8.18 25.18 -7.60
CA SER A 180 8.41 23.82 -8.11
C SER A 180 9.91 23.49 -8.09
N PRO A 181 10.40 22.64 -7.15
CA PRO A 181 11.81 22.22 -7.09
C PRO A 181 12.11 21.20 -8.20
N HIS A 182 12.09 21.68 -9.44
CA HIS A 182 12.26 20.91 -10.66
C HIS A 182 13.31 21.65 -11.49
N SER A 183 14.53 21.11 -11.55
CA SER A 183 15.59 21.57 -12.46
C SER A 183 15.02 21.84 -13.87
N PRO A 184 15.51 22.85 -14.61
CA PRO A 184 15.04 23.14 -15.98
C PRO A 184 15.01 21.92 -16.92
N ASN A 185 15.84 20.91 -16.64
CA ASN A 185 15.90 19.64 -17.37
C ASN A 185 14.90 18.57 -16.90
N CYS A 186 13.96 18.87 -16.00
CA CYS A 186 13.02 17.88 -15.47
C CYS A 186 12.19 17.26 -16.60
N LYS A 187 12.33 15.94 -16.78
CA LYS A 187 11.55 15.17 -17.75
C LYS A 187 10.13 14.88 -17.27
N CYS A 188 9.85 15.11 -15.99
CA CYS A 188 8.61 14.81 -15.28
C CYS A 188 7.32 15.35 -15.93
N LYS A 189 6.21 14.61 -15.74
CA LYS A 189 4.83 14.93 -16.17
C LYS A 189 4.63 15.04 -17.70
N LYS A 190 5.68 14.82 -18.50
CA LYS A 190 5.65 14.85 -19.97
C LYS A 190 5.12 13.51 -20.52
N PRO A 191 4.48 13.49 -21.70
CA PRO A 191 4.11 12.25 -22.38
C PRO A 191 5.32 11.32 -22.58
N LEU A 192 5.16 10.02 -22.31
CA LEU A 192 6.24 9.04 -22.48
C LEU A 192 6.76 8.99 -23.93
N SER A 193 5.95 9.38 -24.92
CA SER A 193 6.38 9.51 -26.32
C SER A 193 7.48 10.54 -26.57
N GLU A 194 7.70 11.49 -25.66
CA GLU A 194 8.79 12.47 -25.74
C GLU A 194 10.08 11.96 -25.09
N ASN A 195 9.99 10.95 -24.22
CA ASN A 195 11.10 10.42 -23.43
C ASN A 195 10.95 8.88 -23.28
N PRO A 196 10.97 8.11 -24.39
CA PRO A 196 10.58 6.70 -24.38
C PRO A 196 11.50 5.81 -23.52
N ASP A 197 12.76 6.20 -23.37
CA ASP A 197 13.79 5.47 -22.62
C ASP A 197 13.92 5.91 -21.15
N TRP A 198 12.98 6.74 -20.65
CA TRP A 198 12.98 7.19 -19.26
C TRP A 198 12.47 6.07 -18.32
N PRO A 199 13.22 5.66 -17.27
CA PRO A 199 12.86 4.50 -16.45
C PRO A 199 11.66 4.76 -15.54
N TRP A 200 11.50 5.99 -15.06
CA TRP A 200 10.42 6.39 -14.16
C TRP A 200 9.13 6.66 -14.93
N VAL A 201 8.32 5.61 -15.16
CA VAL A 201 7.09 5.65 -15.97
C VAL A 201 5.86 5.38 -15.12
N VAL A 202 4.84 6.25 -15.23
CA VAL A 202 3.54 6.08 -14.56
C VAL A 202 2.37 6.30 -15.51
N SER A 203 1.23 5.69 -15.21
CA SER A 203 -0.04 6.07 -15.79
C SER A 203 -0.55 7.36 -15.14
N LYS A 204 -1.21 8.18 -15.95
CA LYS A 204 -1.81 9.44 -15.50
C LYS A 204 -2.90 9.23 -14.44
N ASP A 205 -3.63 8.11 -14.50
CA ASP A 205 -4.70 7.77 -13.57
C ASP A 205 -4.13 7.39 -12.18
N GLY A 206 -3.10 6.54 -12.11
CA GLY A 206 -2.50 6.11 -10.85
C GLY A 206 -1.63 7.20 -10.20
N PHE A 207 -0.92 8.00 -11.00
CA PHE A 207 -0.23 9.19 -10.48
C PHE A 207 -1.21 10.21 -9.89
N ALA A 208 -2.37 10.43 -10.52
CA ALA A 208 -3.42 11.28 -9.96
C ALA A 208 -4.03 10.70 -8.67
N LEU A 209 -4.04 9.38 -8.49
CA LEU A 209 -4.44 8.73 -7.24
C LEU A 209 -3.38 8.89 -6.14
N ALA A 210 -2.10 8.72 -6.43
CA ALA A 210 -1.00 8.99 -5.49
C ALA A 210 -1.02 10.43 -4.98
N LEU A 211 -1.07 11.41 -5.89
CA LEU A 211 -1.17 12.84 -5.54
C LEU A 211 -2.44 13.17 -4.75
N LYS A 212 -3.53 12.42 -4.95
CA LYS A 212 -4.74 12.56 -4.14
C LYS A 212 -4.52 12.01 -2.73
N TRP A 213 -3.91 10.85 -2.58
CA TRP A 213 -3.72 10.20 -1.27
C TRP A 213 -2.67 10.92 -0.41
N GLN A 214 -1.59 11.44 -1.01
CA GLN A 214 -0.70 12.40 -0.35
C GLN A 214 -1.47 13.65 0.13
N LYS A 215 -2.38 14.19 -0.68
CA LYS A 215 -3.27 15.29 -0.26
C LYS A 215 -4.33 14.89 0.78
N GLU A 216 -4.63 13.61 0.97
CA GLU A 216 -5.44 13.14 2.10
C GLU A 216 -4.60 13.01 3.38
N GLN A 217 -3.34 12.57 3.27
CA GLN A 217 -2.38 12.54 4.38
C GLN A 217 -2.06 13.94 4.90
N MET A 218 -1.77 14.90 4.02
CA MET A 218 -1.45 16.29 4.43
C MET A 218 -2.60 16.99 5.17
N LYS A 219 -3.85 16.50 5.09
CA LYS A 219 -4.97 17.00 5.92
C LYS A 219 -4.95 16.47 7.36
N ARG A 220 -4.08 15.51 7.65
CA ARG A 220 -4.02 14.72 8.90
C ARG A 220 -2.67 14.86 9.60
N CYS A 221 -1.66 15.40 8.90
CA CYS A 221 -0.37 15.82 9.46
C CYS A 221 -0.55 17.04 10.38
N GLN A 222 -0.13 16.88 11.63
CA GLN A 222 -0.13 17.90 12.69
C GLN A 222 0.66 19.16 12.30
N ASP A 223 1.89 19.00 11.82
CA ASP A 223 2.80 20.09 11.48
C ASP A 223 2.28 20.94 10.31
N ALA A 224 1.59 20.32 9.35
CA ALA A 224 0.92 20.99 8.24
C ALA A 224 -0.21 21.96 8.68
N PHE A 225 -0.65 21.88 9.94
CA PHE A 225 -1.60 22.79 10.56
C PHE A 225 -1.03 23.56 11.76
N ASP A 226 0.26 23.43 12.09
CA ASP A 226 0.90 24.07 13.26
C ASP A 226 0.18 23.72 14.58
N VAL A 227 -0.24 22.46 14.74
CA VAL A 227 -0.93 21.97 15.96
C VAL A 227 -0.35 20.63 16.39
N TYR A 228 -0.41 20.33 17.69
CA TYR A 228 -0.17 18.99 18.22
C TYR A 228 -1.34 18.59 19.14
N LEU A 229 -1.82 17.37 18.94
CA LEU A 229 -2.89 16.74 19.71
C LEU A 229 -2.32 15.58 20.54
N TYR A 230 -1.54 14.70 19.89
CA TYR A 230 -0.74 13.64 20.53
C TYR A 230 0.22 13.01 19.51
N ASN A 231 1.26 12.33 20.00
CA ASN A 231 2.35 11.73 19.22
C ASN A 231 1.86 10.99 17.95
N ASP A 232 1.02 9.98 18.14
CA ASP A 232 0.63 9.03 17.10
C ASP A 232 -0.49 9.54 16.16
N TYR A 233 -0.96 10.78 16.33
CA TYR A 233 -2.11 11.31 15.57
C TYR A 233 -1.86 11.23 14.05
N ASN A 234 -0.65 11.56 13.61
CA ASN A 234 -0.26 11.46 12.19
C ASN A 234 -0.28 10.01 11.70
N GLY A 235 0.22 9.06 12.51
CA GLY A 235 0.24 7.63 12.21
C GLY A 235 -1.15 7.03 12.05
N TYR A 236 -2.07 7.29 12.98
CA TYR A 236 -3.49 6.93 12.82
C TYR A 236 -4.15 7.67 11.64
N GLY A 237 -3.71 8.89 11.34
CA GLY A 237 -4.12 9.65 10.17
C GLY A 237 -3.74 8.95 8.85
N ILE A 238 -2.49 8.51 8.72
CA ILE A 238 -2.01 7.73 7.57
C ILE A 238 -2.74 6.39 7.48
N ALA A 239 -2.95 5.71 8.61
CA ALA A 239 -3.75 4.47 8.67
C ALA A 239 -5.18 4.67 8.10
N GLU A 240 -5.84 5.79 8.41
CA GLU A 240 -7.15 6.13 7.83
C GLU A 240 -7.09 6.36 6.30
N VAL A 241 -5.98 6.90 5.78
CA VAL A 241 -5.74 7.03 4.33
C VAL A 241 -5.53 5.66 3.70
N VAL A 242 -4.69 4.79 4.28
CA VAL A 242 -4.46 3.40 3.84
C VAL A 242 -5.76 2.61 3.82
N ASP A 243 -6.58 2.71 4.87
CA ASP A 243 -7.93 2.13 4.91
C ASP A 243 -8.82 2.65 3.76
N GLY A 244 -8.69 3.94 3.41
CA GLY A 244 -9.36 4.56 2.26
C GLY A 244 -8.87 4.04 0.90
N ILE A 245 -7.58 3.68 0.78
CA ILE A 245 -6.96 3.06 -0.40
C ILE A 245 -7.44 1.61 -0.54
N LEU A 246 -7.34 0.82 0.53
CA LEU A 246 -7.79 -0.58 0.57
C LEU A 246 -9.30 -0.69 0.26
N ALA A 247 -10.11 0.24 0.77
CA ALA A 247 -11.52 0.35 0.41
C ALA A 247 -11.76 0.75 -1.05
N ALA A 248 -10.82 1.42 -1.73
CA ALA A 248 -10.89 1.68 -3.17
C ALA A 248 -10.47 0.47 -4.01
N LEU A 249 -9.46 -0.27 -3.56
CA LEU A 249 -9.00 -1.51 -4.17
C LEU A 249 -10.10 -2.59 -4.14
N ASP A 250 -10.75 -2.79 -2.98
CA ASP A 250 -11.92 -3.69 -2.84
C ASP A 250 -13.04 -3.36 -3.82
N ARG A 251 -13.37 -2.06 -3.95
CA ARG A 251 -14.40 -1.57 -4.87
C ARG A 251 -14.06 -1.84 -6.34
N GLU A 252 -12.80 -2.01 -6.73
CA GLU A 252 -12.42 -2.45 -8.08
C GLU A 252 -12.41 -3.98 -8.21
N LEU A 253 -11.83 -4.71 -7.24
CA LEU A 253 -11.70 -6.18 -7.26
C LEU A 253 -13.06 -6.90 -7.21
N THR A 254 -14.00 -6.41 -6.41
CA THR A 254 -15.35 -7.02 -6.25
C THR A 254 -16.29 -6.80 -7.44
N LYS A 255 -15.87 -6.07 -8.49
CA LYS A 255 -16.71 -5.82 -9.66
C LYS A 255 -16.91 -7.08 -10.50
N LYS A 256 -18.17 -7.38 -10.82
CA LYS A 256 -18.59 -8.41 -11.81
C LYS A 256 -17.85 -8.34 -13.16
N ARG A 257 -17.27 -7.19 -13.51
CA ARG A 257 -16.32 -6.99 -14.61
C ARG A 257 -15.22 -6.01 -14.19
N VAL A 258 -14.21 -6.50 -13.48
CA VAL A 258 -13.00 -5.75 -13.15
C VAL A 258 -12.31 -5.25 -14.43
N ALA A 259 -11.97 -3.96 -14.49
CA ALA A 259 -11.27 -3.33 -15.60
C ALA A 259 -9.76 -3.26 -15.31
N PRO A 260 -8.88 -3.97 -16.04
CA PRO A 260 -7.48 -4.16 -15.63
C PRO A 260 -6.72 -2.86 -15.41
N MET A 261 -6.81 -1.90 -16.33
CA MET A 261 -6.11 -0.62 -16.20
C MET A 261 -6.59 0.21 -15.01
N LYS A 262 -7.86 0.08 -14.60
CA LYS A 262 -8.39 0.79 -13.42
C LYS A 262 -7.95 0.15 -12.11
N LEU A 263 -7.89 -1.18 -12.07
CA LEU A 263 -7.30 -1.90 -10.94
C LEU A 263 -5.82 -1.57 -10.82
N TRP A 264 -5.08 -1.60 -11.93
CA TRP A 264 -3.66 -1.26 -11.97
C TRP A 264 -3.39 0.16 -11.52
N ALA A 265 -4.19 1.14 -11.94
CA ALA A 265 -4.07 2.53 -11.47
C ALA A 265 -4.26 2.67 -9.93
N GLN A 266 -5.12 1.86 -9.29
CA GLN A 266 -5.21 1.84 -7.83
C GLN A 266 -3.90 1.30 -7.20
N LEU A 267 -3.35 0.20 -7.73
CA LEU A 267 -2.11 -0.38 -7.24
C LEU A 267 -0.90 0.52 -7.46
N GLU A 268 -0.76 1.10 -8.65
CA GLU A 268 0.28 2.06 -9.00
C GLU A 268 0.26 3.27 -8.07
N GLY A 269 -0.92 3.87 -7.88
CA GLY A 269 -1.08 4.99 -6.95
C GLY A 269 -0.78 4.61 -5.50
N MET A 270 -1.09 3.37 -5.11
CA MET A 270 -0.82 2.84 -3.77
C MET A 270 0.68 2.60 -3.57
N ALA A 271 1.35 1.98 -4.55
CA ALA A 271 2.79 1.75 -4.52
C ALA A 271 3.56 3.08 -4.38
N ILE A 272 3.21 4.08 -5.20
CA ILE A 272 3.81 5.43 -5.13
C ILE A 272 3.53 6.11 -3.79
N PHE A 273 2.35 5.94 -3.21
CA PHE A 273 2.02 6.50 -1.89
C PHE A 273 2.82 5.83 -0.75
N LEU A 274 2.97 4.50 -0.80
CA LEU A 274 3.64 3.71 0.24
C LEU A 274 5.17 3.92 0.26
N VAL A 275 5.79 4.33 -0.85
CA VAL A 275 7.20 4.79 -0.90
C VAL A 275 7.33 6.33 -0.79
N THR A 276 6.32 7.00 -0.24
CA THR A 276 6.51 8.36 0.29
C THR A 276 6.49 8.32 1.82
N ASP A 277 6.51 9.48 2.48
CA ASP A 277 6.73 9.53 3.92
C ASP A 277 5.55 8.94 4.71
N VAL A 278 5.62 7.64 4.98
CA VAL A 278 4.66 6.89 5.80
C VAL A 278 5.28 6.44 7.12
N ASN A 279 6.46 6.95 7.48
CA ASN A 279 7.23 6.49 8.63
C ASN A 279 6.46 6.63 9.96
N GLU A 280 5.69 7.70 10.10
CA GLU A 280 4.83 7.95 11.27
C GLU A 280 3.73 6.90 11.46
N TRP A 281 3.36 6.18 10.40
CA TRP A 281 2.39 5.08 10.48
C TRP A 281 3.01 3.82 11.10
N PHE A 282 4.28 3.53 10.81
CA PHE A 282 5.01 2.43 11.44
C PHE A 282 5.28 2.70 12.94
N GLY A 283 5.43 3.97 13.33
CA GLY A 283 5.61 4.38 14.72
C GLY A 283 4.34 4.48 15.59
N CYS A 284 3.20 3.96 15.10
CA CYS A 284 1.89 4.06 15.77
C CYS A 284 1.65 2.96 16.81
N ASP A 285 1.01 3.26 17.94
CA ASP A 285 0.54 2.29 18.96
C ASP A 285 -0.70 1.46 18.50
N ASP A 286 -0.61 0.90 17.29
CA ASP A 286 -1.49 -0.13 16.70
C ASP A 286 -0.64 -1.09 15.81
N PRO A 287 0.46 -1.70 16.31
CA PRO A 287 1.33 -2.54 15.47
C PRO A 287 0.57 -3.74 14.88
N ASP A 288 -0.37 -4.32 15.63
CA ASP A 288 -1.27 -5.38 15.15
C ASP A 288 -2.11 -4.92 13.94
N GLY A 289 -2.58 -3.68 13.94
CA GLY A 289 -3.31 -3.08 12.82
C GLY A 289 -2.41 -2.54 11.70
N VAL A 290 -1.13 -2.26 11.95
CA VAL A 290 -0.13 -2.02 10.89
C VAL A 290 0.14 -3.33 10.14
N ASP A 291 0.53 -4.40 10.86
CA ASP A 291 0.74 -5.75 10.31
C ASP A 291 -0.44 -6.23 9.46
N ALA A 292 -1.67 -6.11 9.99
CA ALA A 292 -2.87 -6.57 9.30
C ALA A 292 -3.13 -5.80 7.99
N ARG A 293 -2.75 -4.52 7.93
CA ARG A 293 -2.84 -3.69 6.71
C ARG A 293 -1.74 -4.03 5.71
N ILE A 294 -0.50 -4.25 6.16
CA ILE A 294 0.64 -4.62 5.29
C ILE A 294 0.39 -5.98 4.61
N ARG A 295 -0.10 -6.97 5.35
CA ARG A 295 -0.54 -8.25 4.80
C ARG A 295 -1.64 -8.08 3.75
N LEU A 296 -2.65 -7.24 4.03
CA LEU A 296 -3.77 -7.00 3.14
C LEU A 296 -3.37 -6.20 1.87
N ILE A 297 -2.41 -5.27 1.97
CA ILE A 297 -1.78 -4.60 0.81
C ILE A 297 -1.17 -5.64 -0.13
N GLY A 298 -0.36 -6.55 0.41
CA GLY A 298 0.28 -7.63 -0.34
C GLY A 298 -0.68 -8.60 -1.00
N ASN A 299 -1.71 -9.04 -0.27
CA ASN A 299 -2.71 -9.97 -0.81
C ASN A 299 -3.63 -9.29 -1.85
N GLY A 300 -3.85 -7.97 -1.73
CA GLY A 300 -4.47 -7.14 -2.77
C GLY A 300 -3.64 -7.05 -4.04
N LEU A 301 -2.32 -6.89 -3.90
CA LEU A 301 -1.36 -6.95 -5.01
C LEU A 301 -1.37 -8.33 -5.69
N LEU A 302 -1.20 -9.42 -4.93
CA LEU A 302 -1.22 -10.79 -5.46
C LEU A 302 -2.54 -11.13 -6.17
N SER A 303 -3.68 -10.74 -5.58
CA SER A 303 -5.01 -10.93 -6.19
C SER A 303 -5.16 -10.21 -7.53
N ALA A 304 -4.62 -8.99 -7.63
CA ALA A 304 -4.61 -8.23 -8.87
C ALA A 304 -3.62 -8.80 -9.91
N LEU A 305 -2.44 -9.25 -9.49
CA LEU A 305 -1.47 -9.90 -10.38
C LEU A 305 -2.04 -11.20 -10.96
N SER A 306 -2.73 -12.02 -10.17
CA SER A 306 -3.49 -13.19 -10.65
C SER A 306 -4.58 -12.80 -11.67
N LEU A 307 -5.29 -11.68 -11.43
CA LEU A 307 -6.27 -11.14 -12.38
C LEU A 307 -5.65 -10.61 -13.69
N LEU A 308 -4.40 -10.13 -13.66
CA LEU A 308 -3.63 -9.78 -14.87
C LEU A 308 -3.08 -11.03 -15.56
N GLU A 309 -2.59 -12.01 -14.81
CA GLU A 309 -2.05 -13.29 -15.30
C GLU A 309 -3.12 -14.05 -16.10
N SER A 310 -4.32 -14.19 -15.54
CA SER A 310 -5.49 -14.81 -16.18
C SER A 310 -5.98 -14.10 -17.46
N ARG A 311 -5.44 -12.91 -17.75
CA ARG A 311 -5.72 -12.10 -18.95
C ARG A 311 -4.50 -11.93 -19.86
N ASN A 312 -3.39 -12.62 -19.57
CA ASN A 312 -2.09 -12.48 -20.25
C ASN A 312 -1.54 -11.02 -20.24
N LEU A 313 -1.86 -10.24 -19.20
CA LEU A 313 -1.40 -8.86 -19.04
C LEU A 313 -0.11 -8.72 -18.21
N LEU A 314 0.46 -9.82 -17.69
CA LEU A 314 1.79 -9.82 -17.06
C LEU A 314 2.94 -10.09 -18.04
N ASN A 315 2.67 -10.56 -19.25
CA ASN A 315 3.72 -10.91 -20.22
C ASN A 315 4.31 -9.63 -20.86
N PRO A 316 5.60 -9.30 -20.65
CA PRO A 316 6.22 -8.07 -21.13
C PRO A 316 6.11 -7.86 -22.65
N ALA A 317 6.11 -8.94 -23.44
CA ALA A 317 6.04 -8.87 -24.90
C ALA A 317 4.64 -8.59 -25.46
N THR A 318 3.59 -8.62 -24.62
CA THR A 318 2.19 -8.48 -25.06
C THR A 318 1.33 -7.55 -24.20
N THR A 319 1.83 -7.06 -23.07
CA THR A 319 1.06 -6.21 -22.16
C THR A 319 0.94 -4.76 -22.66
N THR A 320 -0.16 -4.11 -22.28
CA THR A 320 -0.34 -2.65 -22.41
C THR A 320 0.08 -1.88 -21.17
N ILE A 321 0.48 -2.58 -20.10
CA ILE A 321 0.90 -2.02 -18.81
C ILE A 321 2.41 -1.82 -18.85
N LYS A 322 2.86 -0.57 -18.98
CA LYS A 322 4.28 -0.27 -19.28
C LYS A 322 5.21 -0.38 -18.08
N ASN A 323 4.69 -0.32 -16.86
CA ASN A 323 5.47 -0.16 -15.64
C ASN A 323 5.20 -1.24 -14.57
N ILE A 324 4.89 -2.47 -15.00
CA ILE A 324 4.78 -3.63 -14.09
C ILE A 324 6.04 -3.74 -13.24
N SER A 325 7.20 -3.75 -13.90
CA SER A 325 8.54 -3.77 -13.29
C SER A 325 8.69 -2.74 -12.16
N MET A 326 8.48 -1.45 -12.46
CA MET A 326 8.61 -0.36 -11.50
C MET A 326 7.58 -0.40 -10.37
N THR A 327 6.32 -0.74 -10.67
CA THR A 327 5.27 -0.82 -9.63
C THR A 327 5.54 -1.95 -8.65
N LEU A 328 6.02 -3.11 -9.13
CA LEU A 328 6.48 -4.19 -8.27
C LEU A 328 7.69 -3.77 -7.45
N ALA A 329 8.64 -3.07 -8.06
CA ALA A 329 9.82 -2.56 -7.37
C ALA A 329 9.46 -1.66 -6.17
N LEU A 330 8.54 -0.69 -6.36
CA LEU A 330 8.06 0.17 -5.28
C LEU A 330 7.40 -0.62 -4.13
N PHE A 331 6.61 -1.65 -4.43
CA PHE A 331 6.04 -2.52 -3.39
C PHE A 331 7.11 -3.30 -2.63
N LEU A 332 8.17 -3.75 -3.30
CA LEU A 332 9.27 -4.48 -2.66
C LEU A 332 10.18 -3.54 -1.83
N THR A 333 10.37 -2.28 -2.24
CA THR A 333 11.00 -1.25 -1.40
C THR A 333 10.20 -1.04 -0.12
N PHE A 334 8.90 -0.74 -0.20
CA PHE A 334 8.04 -0.61 0.98
C PHE A 334 8.06 -1.86 1.91
N ALA A 335 8.11 -3.07 1.33
CA ALA A 335 8.21 -4.31 2.11
C ALA A 335 9.60 -4.49 2.79
N ASN A 336 10.67 -3.94 2.20
CA ASN A 336 12.00 -3.90 2.78
C ASN A 336 12.08 -2.84 3.90
N ASP A 337 11.54 -1.64 3.67
CA ASP A 337 11.50 -0.56 4.66
C ASP A 337 10.76 -1.00 5.93
N TRP A 338 9.63 -1.71 5.78
CA TRP A 338 8.95 -2.36 6.91
C TRP A 338 9.82 -3.40 7.64
N TYR A 339 10.52 -4.25 6.89
CA TYR A 339 11.40 -5.27 7.46
C TYR A 339 12.56 -4.66 8.25
N GLU A 340 13.17 -3.57 7.76
CA GLU A 340 14.25 -2.86 8.47
C GLU A 340 13.77 -2.13 9.73
N ILE A 341 12.49 -1.77 9.81
CA ILE A 341 11.88 -1.06 10.96
C ILE A 341 11.32 -2.03 12.02
N ALA A 342 10.76 -3.17 11.61
CA ALA A 342 9.97 -4.06 12.47
C ALA A 342 10.42 -5.54 12.48
N GLU A 343 11.52 -5.88 11.79
CA GLU A 343 12.08 -7.24 11.61
C GLU A 343 11.11 -8.30 11.00
N ASP A 344 9.89 -7.88 10.61
CA ASP A 344 8.76 -8.70 10.14
C ASP A 344 8.55 -10.03 10.90
N GLU A 345 8.67 -10.02 12.24
CA GLU A 345 8.52 -11.22 13.10
C GLU A 345 7.22 -12.02 12.83
N ARG A 346 6.20 -11.35 12.27
CA ARG A 346 4.86 -11.91 12.01
C ARG A 346 4.61 -12.30 10.55
N GLY A 347 5.55 -12.03 9.64
CA GLY A 347 5.42 -12.32 8.22
C GLY A 347 4.31 -11.54 7.52
N SER A 348 4.03 -10.28 7.92
CA SER A 348 3.06 -9.43 7.23
C SER A 348 3.56 -8.95 5.87
N ALA A 349 4.89 -8.89 5.66
CA ALA A 349 5.51 -8.66 4.35
C ALA A 349 5.87 -9.97 3.60
N ALA A 350 5.57 -11.16 4.13
CA ALA A 350 5.91 -12.46 3.53
C ALA A 350 5.32 -12.73 2.12
N TRP A 351 4.44 -11.86 1.62
CA TRP A 351 4.00 -11.87 0.22
C TRP A 351 5.09 -11.43 -0.77
N LYS A 352 6.19 -10.80 -0.29
CA LYS A 352 7.32 -10.32 -1.12
C LYS A 352 7.95 -11.43 -1.97
N THR A 353 8.11 -12.63 -1.40
CA THR A 353 8.60 -13.85 -2.06
C THR A 353 7.70 -14.24 -3.24
N LYS A 354 6.40 -14.44 -2.98
CA LYS A 354 5.38 -14.74 -3.99
C LYS A 354 5.35 -13.74 -5.15
N VAL A 355 5.59 -12.46 -4.89
CA VAL A 355 5.69 -11.42 -5.93
C VAL A 355 6.93 -11.61 -6.81
N VAL A 356 8.11 -11.82 -6.21
CA VAL A 356 9.36 -12.09 -6.94
C VAL A 356 9.26 -13.39 -7.75
N ALA A 357 8.79 -14.48 -7.15
CA ALA A 357 8.60 -15.76 -7.81
C ALA A 357 7.61 -15.66 -8.99
N LEU A 358 6.51 -14.92 -8.85
CA LEU A 358 5.54 -14.70 -9.93
C LEU A 358 6.14 -13.86 -11.07
N ALA A 359 6.92 -12.82 -10.76
CA ALA A 359 7.60 -11.99 -11.76
C ALA A 359 8.62 -12.83 -12.56
N LYS A 360 9.49 -13.57 -11.86
CA LYS A 360 10.48 -14.52 -12.41
C LYS A 360 9.83 -15.57 -13.32
N LYS A 361 8.76 -16.22 -12.85
CA LYS A 361 7.91 -17.18 -13.59
C LYS A 361 7.29 -16.60 -14.87
N ARG A 362 7.13 -15.27 -14.96
CA ARG A 362 6.55 -14.58 -16.12
C ARG A 362 7.56 -13.78 -16.95
N GLY A 363 8.86 -13.88 -16.64
CA GLY A 363 9.91 -13.14 -17.33
C GLY A 363 9.84 -11.63 -17.12
N VAL A 364 9.18 -11.19 -16.04
CA VAL A 364 9.15 -9.78 -15.63
C VAL A 364 10.40 -9.51 -14.81
N GLU A 365 11.39 -8.89 -15.44
CA GLU A 365 12.56 -8.35 -14.75
C GLU A 365 12.11 -7.14 -13.90
N ILE A 366 12.37 -7.15 -12.59
CA ILE A 366 11.98 -6.07 -11.66
C ILE A 366 13.11 -5.02 -11.62
N LYS A 367 12.74 -3.75 -11.86
CA LYS A 367 13.60 -2.57 -11.97
C LYS A 367 12.83 -1.35 -11.53
N GLY A 368 13.49 -0.35 -10.94
CA GLY A 368 12.85 0.88 -10.49
C GLY A 368 13.82 1.66 -9.60
N PRO A 369 13.56 1.75 -8.29
CA PRO A 369 14.50 2.27 -7.31
C PRO A 369 15.90 1.68 -7.41
N LYS A 370 16.89 2.51 -7.09
CA LYS A 370 18.28 2.13 -6.84
C LYS A 370 18.35 1.09 -5.72
N GLY A 371 19.05 -0.02 -5.96
CA GLY A 371 19.22 -1.10 -4.98
C GLY A 371 18.08 -2.13 -4.97
N ILE A 372 17.09 -2.01 -5.84
CA ILE A 372 16.05 -3.05 -6.01
C ILE A 372 16.66 -4.41 -6.36
N GLU A 373 17.78 -4.44 -7.10
CA GLU A 373 18.52 -5.65 -7.43
C GLU A 373 19.14 -6.35 -6.20
N ASP A 374 19.37 -5.61 -5.12
CA ASP A 374 19.84 -6.14 -3.83
C ASP A 374 18.67 -6.65 -2.99
N ILE A 375 17.56 -5.91 -2.92
CA ILE A 375 16.31 -6.31 -2.25
C ILE A 375 15.75 -7.60 -2.88
N VAL A 376 15.59 -7.64 -4.22
CA VAL A 376 15.09 -8.82 -4.94
C VAL A 376 15.99 -10.02 -4.70
N ARG A 377 17.32 -9.86 -4.76
CA ARG A 377 18.28 -10.94 -4.49
C ARG A 377 18.22 -11.41 -3.04
N GLY A 378 17.98 -10.53 -2.07
CA GLY A 378 17.73 -10.90 -0.68
C GLY A 378 16.53 -11.85 -0.57
N ILE A 379 15.40 -11.44 -1.15
CA ILE A 379 14.15 -12.21 -1.17
C ILE A 379 14.31 -13.56 -1.90
N GLU A 380 15.08 -13.62 -3.00
CA GLU A 380 15.37 -14.89 -3.69
C GLU A 380 16.16 -15.87 -2.82
N ASN A 381 17.04 -15.39 -1.94
CA ASN A 381 17.76 -16.27 -1.00
C ASN A 381 16.86 -16.74 0.16
N GLU A 382 15.89 -15.91 0.61
CA GLU A 382 14.91 -16.30 1.63
C GLU A 382 14.07 -17.52 1.19
N GLU A 383 13.73 -17.63 -0.09
CA GLU A 383 13.01 -18.80 -0.64
C GLU A 383 13.84 -20.10 -0.64
N GLU A 384 15.18 -20.03 -0.65
CA GLU A 384 16.04 -21.23 -0.66
C GLU A 384 16.20 -21.87 0.74
N ASP A 385 16.18 -21.07 1.81
CA ASP A 385 16.23 -21.55 3.20
C ASP A 385 14.82 -21.77 3.82
N GLY A 386 13.79 -21.07 3.32
CA GLY A 386 12.42 -21.08 3.82
C GLY A 386 11.57 -22.27 3.34
N GLY A 387 11.66 -23.41 4.04
CA GLY A 387 10.91 -24.63 3.67
C GLY A 387 9.39 -24.44 3.55
N GLU A 388 8.81 -24.97 2.46
CA GLU A 388 7.42 -24.78 1.99
C GLU A 388 6.33 -24.98 3.07
N GLY A 389 5.97 -23.91 3.77
CA GLY A 389 4.75 -23.86 4.57
C GLY A 389 3.54 -23.58 3.69
N GLU A 390 2.59 -24.52 3.59
CA GLU A 390 1.28 -24.30 2.94
C GLU A 390 0.44 -23.28 3.74
N GLN A 391 0.76 -21.99 3.63
CA GLN A 391 -0.18 -20.92 3.93
C GLN A 391 -1.34 -21.04 2.92
N LYS A 392 -2.49 -21.52 3.41
CA LYS A 392 -3.77 -21.53 2.70
C LYS A 392 -4.00 -20.15 2.07
N GLU A 393 -4.04 -20.09 0.75
CA GLU A 393 -4.39 -18.85 0.05
C GLU A 393 -5.89 -18.57 0.26
N GLU A 394 -6.19 -17.64 1.15
CA GLU A 394 -7.55 -17.12 1.34
C GLU A 394 -7.89 -16.12 0.23
N SER A 395 -9.16 -16.01 -0.14
CA SER A 395 -9.52 -15.05 -1.19
C SER A 395 -9.59 -13.63 -0.63
N TRP A 396 -9.22 -12.63 -1.46
CA TRP A 396 -9.34 -11.20 -1.11
C TRP A 396 -10.66 -10.85 -0.41
N ALA A 397 -11.79 -11.42 -0.85
CA ALA A 397 -13.10 -11.12 -0.28
C ALA A 397 -13.28 -11.64 1.16
N GLU A 398 -12.66 -12.78 1.50
CA GLU A 398 -12.67 -13.37 2.84
C GLU A 398 -11.72 -12.60 3.76
N GLU A 399 -10.49 -12.34 3.31
CA GLU A 399 -9.49 -11.57 4.07
C GLU A 399 -9.95 -10.13 4.32
N PHE A 400 -10.45 -9.44 3.29
CA PHE A 400 -10.93 -8.07 3.43
C PHE A 400 -12.16 -7.98 4.34
N SER A 401 -13.05 -8.99 4.36
CA SER A 401 -14.13 -9.03 5.36
C SER A 401 -13.58 -9.22 6.77
N THR A 402 -12.75 -10.23 6.96
CA THR A 402 -12.10 -10.55 8.25
C THR A 402 -11.34 -9.35 8.82
N PHE A 403 -10.56 -8.65 7.98
CA PHE A 403 -9.86 -7.42 8.34
C PHE A 403 -10.84 -6.33 8.83
N LYS A 404 -11.94 -6.06 8.11
CA LYS A 404 -12.93 -5.06 8.54
C LYS A 404 -13.67 -5.46 9.80
N GLU A 405 -13.84 -6.75 10.05
CA GLU A 405 -14.47 -7.27 11.28
C GLU A 405 -13.55 -7.16 12.49
N GLN A 406 -12.22 -7.18 12.29
CA GLN A 406 -11.20 -7.05 13.34
C GLN A 406 -10.75 -5.60 13.58
N HIS A 407 -10.47 -4.84 12.51
CA HIS A 407 -9.85 -3.50 12.56
C HIS A 407 -10.75 -2.39 11.99
N GLY A 408 -11.88 -2.73 11.35
CA GLY A 408 -12.76 -1.74 10.70
C GLY A 408 -13.62 -0.89 11.67
N THR A 409 -13.56 -1.17 12.96
CA THR A 409 -14.19 -0.38 14.03
C THR A 409 -13.18 -0.08 15.15
N ALA A 410 -12.59 1.11 15.10
CA ALA A 410 -11.80 1.66 16.21
C ALA A 410 -12.57 2.78 16.92
N PHE A 411 -12.09 3.21 18.09
CA PHE A 411 -12.60 4.38 18.80
C PHE A 411 -11.44 5.35 19.03
N GLY A 412 -11.66 6.63 18.71
CA GLY A 412 -10.65 7.66 18.95
C GLY A 412 -10.56 8.05 20.43
N PRO A 413 -9.59 8.88 20.83
CA PRO A 413 -9.39 9.27 22.24
C PRO A 413 -10.60 9.96 22.91
N ASP A 414 -11.51 10.53 22.11
CA ASP A 414 -12.77 11.13 22.59
C ASP A 414 -13.96 10.15 22.67
N GLY A 415 -13.73 8.86 22.39
CA GLY A 415 -14.74 7.81 22.41
C GLY A 415 -15.69 7.79 21.21
N ARG A 416 -15.50 8.63 20.18
CA ARG A 416 -16.24 8.51 18.91
C ARG A 416 -15.70 7.35 18.09
N ALA A 417 -16.59 6.64 17.39
CA ALA A 417 -16.20 5.56 16.49
C ALA A 417 -15.46 6.12 15.25
N VAL A 418 -14.23 5.65 15.05
CA VAL A 418 -13.47 5.87 13.82
C VAL A 418 -14.03 4.93 12.75
N LYS A 419 -14.24 5.47 11.55
CA LYS A 419 -14.75 4.71 10.41
C LYS A 419 -13.60 4.32 9.49
N PHE A 420 -13.50 3.04 9.15
CA PHE A 420 -12.60 2.54 8.10
C PHE A 420 -12.68 3.40 6.81
N GLY A 421 -11.57 4.01 6.42
CA GLY A 421 -11.48 4.95 5.29
C GLY A 421 -12.30 6.24 5.51
N GLY A 422 -12.25 6.78 6.72
CA GLY A 422 -13.06 7.88 7.21
C GLY A 422 -12.49 9.29 6.96
N ASN A 423 -12.85 10.21 7.86
CA ASN A 423 -12.28 11.55 7.97
C ASN A 423 -12.21 11.98 9.45
N TYR A 424 -11.94 11.05 10.38
CA TYR A 424 -11.83 11.35 11.82
C TYR A 424 -10.58 12.19 12.10
N TYR A 425 -9.47 11.87 11.42
CA TYR A 425 -8.19 12.56 11.59
C TYR A 425 -8.02 13.79 10.66
N ASP A 426 -9.01 14.09 9.83
CA ASP A 426 -8.97 15.19 8.86
C ASP A 426 -9.13 16.56 9.57
N LEU A 427 -8.01 17.23 9.82
CA LEU A 427 -7.92 18.54 10.47
C LEU A 427 -8.66 19.65 9.68
N THR A 428 -8.94 19.47 8.38
CA THR A 428 -9.82 20.39 7.63
C THR A 428 -11.30 20.27 8.02
N LYS A 429 -11.66 19.32 8.90
CA LYS A 429 -13.00 19.18 9.51
C LYS A 429 -13.06 19.72 10.94
N VAL A 430 -11.93 20.02 11.56
CA VAL A 430 -11.88 20.74 12.85
C VAL A 430 -12.34 22.19 12.61
N PRO A 431 -13.29 22.73 13.38
CA PRO A 431 -13.70 24.12 13.25
C PRO A 431 -12.52 25.07 13.46
N LYS A 432 -12.33 26.09 12.62
CA LYS A 432 -11.17 26.99 12.71
C LYS A 432 -10.93 27.55 14.12
N LYS A 433 -11.99 27.92 14.86
CA LYS A 433 -11.88 28.42 16.25
C LYS A 433 -11.26 27.38 17.21
N GLU A 434 -11.53 26.10 16.99
CA GLU A 434 -11.00 24.99 17.78
C GLU A 434 -9.54 24.71 17.42
N LEU A 435 -9.22 24.70 16.12
CA LEU A 435 -7.85 24.59 15.63
C LEU A 435 -6.95 25.76 16.12
N ASP A 436 -7.43 27.00 16.01
CA ASP A 436 -6.71 28.18 16.50
C ASP A 436 -6.53 28.17 18.03
N ALA A 437 -7.42 27.48 18.77
CA ALA A 437 -7.25 27.25 20.21
C ALA A 437 -6.24 26.14 20.52
N MET A 438 -6.14 25.09 19.70
CA MET A 438 -5.08 24.08 19.79
C MET A 438 -3.70 24.72 19.59
N ARG A 439 -3.56 25.60 18.58
CA ARG A 439 -2.34 26.41 18.34
C ARG A 439 -1.92 27.21 19.57
N MET A 440 -2.84 28.02 20.11
CA MET A 440 -2.55 28.85 21.29
C MET A 440 -2.27 28.03 22.56
N GLY A 441 -2.77 26.79 22.65
CA GLY A 441 -2.45 25.86 23.73
C GLY A 441 -1.01 25.33 23.70
N TYR A 442 -0.28 25.55 22.61
CA TYR A 442 1.11 25.12 22.42
C TYR A 442 2.17 26.20 22.71
N GLY A 443 1.74 27.43 23.02
CA GLY A 443 2.63 28.51 23.44
C GLY A 443 2.96 28.44 24.94
N TYR A 444 4.05 27.76 25.28
CA TYR A 444 4.67 27.73 26.62
C TYR A 444 5.91 28.62 26.73
#